data_AF-A0A2V9QYJ8-F1
#
_entry.id   AF-A0A2V9QYJ8-F1
#
_cell.length_a   1.000
_cell.length_b   1.000
_cell.length_c   1.000
_cell.angle_alpha   90.00
_cell.angle_beta   90.00
_cell.angle_gamma   90.00
#
_symmetry.space_group_name_H-M   'P 1'
#
loop_
_entity.id
_entity.type
_entity.pdbx_description
1 polymer ?
#
loop_
_entity_poly.entity_id
_entity_poly.type
_entity_poly.pdbx_seq_one_letter_code
_entity_poly.pdbx_strand_id
1 'polypeptide(L)'
;MLRIGQVLEITFPSFTPRITFRSERELTVEIVAGENTGFADTVEYKMVVVRDGLVVLSWQEHIGSTIVHVLDLIGNQAYTFVTPARGGFMRLNGRISLNLQPNRMVQERQRFGCRCELCRGRSWNSSFGNEFHSGAAGTGHSTHSGL
;
A
#
# COMPACT_ATOMS: atom_id res chain seq x y z
N MET A 1 -6.12 -9.65 -0.06
CA MET A 1 -7.15 -8.60 -0.03
C MET A 1 -6.46 -7.25 -0.18
N LEU A 2 -6.96 -6.40 -1.09
CA LEU A 2 -6.43 -5.06 -1.31
C LEU A 2 -6.91 -4.12 -0.20
N ARG A 3 -6.07 -3.17 0.23
CA ARG A 3 -6.30 -2.30 1.41
C ARG A 3 -6.27 -0.82 1.03
N ILE A 4 -6.92 0.01 1.84
CA ILE A 4 -6.79 1.47 1.77
C ILE A 4 -5.31 1.86 1.96
N GLY A 5 -4.81 2.79 1.15
CA GLY A 5 -3.41 3.18 1.13
C GLY A 5 -2.48 2.15 0.47
N GLN A 6 -3.02 1.05 -0.07
CA GLN A 6 -2.24 0.16 -0.91
C GLN A 6 -2.10 0.75 -2.32
N VAL A 7 -0.94 0.54 -2.90
CA VAL A 7 -0.60 0.89 -4.27
C VAL A 7 -0.47 -0.39 -5.07
N LEU A 8 -1.23 -0.47 -6.14
CA LEU A 8 -1.17 -1.51 -7.15
C LEU A 8 -0.58 -0.92 -8.42
N GLU A 9 0.57 -1.41 -8.86
CA GLU A 9 1.11 -1.11 -10.17
C GLU A 9 0.91 -2.30 -11.10
N ILE A 10 0.53 -2.04 -12.34
CA ILE A 10 0.38 -3.07 -13.37
C ILE A 10 1.29 -2.71 -14.53
N THR A 11 2.29 -3.52 -14.83
CA THR A 11 3.18 -3.28 -15.97
C THR A 11 2.62 -4.00 -17.20
N PHE A 12 2.16 -3.24 -18.19
CA PHE A 12 1.85 -3.71 -19.54
C PHE A 12 3.04 -3.45 -20.48
N PRO A 13 3.04 -4.03 -21.71
CA PRO A 13 4.11 -3.78 -22.66
C PRO A 13 4.33 -2.30 -23.03
N SER A 14 3.29 -1.48 -23.12
CA SER A 14 3.39 -0.08 -23.58
C SER A 14 3.22 0.98 -22.50
N PHE A 15 2.69 0.65 -21.32
CA PHE A 15 2.49 1.60 -20.22
C PHE A 15 2.30 0.92 -18.86
N THR A 16 2.44 1.70 -17.79
CA THR A 16 2.28 1.25 -16.40
C THR A 16 1.30 2.16 -15.66
N PRO A 17 0.05 1.73 -15.39
CA PRO A 17 -0.80 2.37 -14.41
C PRO A 17 -0.36 2.05 -12.97
N ARG A 18 -0.46 3.06 -12.12
CA ARG A 18 -0.44 3.00 -10.67
C ARG A 18 -1.85 3.30 -10.16
N ILE A 19 -2.38 2.40 -9.34
CA ILE A 19 -3.69 2.50 -8.72
C ILE A 19 -3.48 2.65 -7.21
N THR A 20 -3.98 3.73 -6.64
CA THR A 20 -3.97 4.00 -5.20
C THR A 20 -5.39 3.90 -4.65
N PHE A 21 -5.65 2.97 -3.74
CA PHE A 21 -6.94 2.88 -3.07
C PHE A 21 -7.06 3.98 -2.00
N ARG A 22 -7.91 4.98 -2.26
CA ARG A 22 -8.12 6.13 -1.36
C ARG A 22 -9.08 5.80 -0.22
N SER A 23 -10.10 5.01 -0.53
CA SER A 23 -11.11 4.55 0.42
C SER A 23 -11.69 3.19 -0.03
N GLU A 24 -12.74 2.72 0.63
CA GLU A 24 -13.49 1.52 0.22
C GLU A 24 -14.24 1.69 -1.11
N ARG A 25 -14.40 2.93 -1.59
CA ARG A 25 -15.20 3.23 -2.80
C ARG A 25 -14.47 4.04 -3.85
N GLU A 26 -13.34 4.65 -3.51
CA GLU A 26 -12.61 5.55 -4.39
C GLU A 26 -11.15 5.10 -4.57
N LEU A 27 -10.67 5.21 -5.81
CA LEU A 27 -9.26 5.01 -6.16
C LEU A 27 -8.78 6.15 -7.05
N THR A 28 -7.47 6.38 -7.02
CA THR A 28 -6.78 7.21 -8.02
C THR A 28 -5.98 6.30 -8.93
N VAL A 29 -6.15 6.44 -10.25
CA VAL A 29 -5.28 5.86 -11.27
C VAL A 29 -4.35 6.93 -11.82
N GLU A 30 -3.07 6.59 -12.02
CA GLU A 30 -2.05 7.44 -12.61
C GLU A 30 -1.22 6.62 -13.60
N ILE A 31 -0.95 7.12 -14.81
CA ILE A 31 0.01 6.47 -15.70
C ILE A 31 1.41 7.01 -15.40
N VAL A 32 2.26 6.15 -14.86
CA VAL A 32 3.59 6.53 -14.33
C VAL A 32 4.74 6.23 -15.29
N ALA A 33 4.49 5.45 -16.34
CA ALA A 33 5.46 5.17 -17.40
C ALA A 33 4.77 4.77 -18.70
N GLY A 34 5.42 5.06 -19.84
CA GLY A 34 4.98 4.68 -21.17
C GLY A 34 3.93 5.62 -21.79
N GLU A 35 3.11 5.07 -22.68
CA GLU A 35 2.05 5.83 -23.36
C GLU A 35 1.08 6.47 -22.36
N ASN A 36 0.68 7.73 -22.60
CA ASN A 36 -0.20 8.52 -21.73
C ASN A 36 0.36 8.83 -20.33
N THR A 37 1.68 8.76 -20.13
CA THR A 37 2.33 9.19 -18.87
C THR A 37 1.87 10.58 -18.45
N GLY A 38 1.52 10.73 -17.17
CA GLY A 38 0.99 11.97 -16.60
C GLY A 38 -0.54 12.05 -16.60
N PHE A 39 -1.23 11.11 -17.25
CA PHE A 39 -2.67 10.92 -17.04
C PHE A 39 -2.93 10.53 -15.58
N ALA A 40 -3.94 11.15 -14.98
CA ALA A 40 -4.43 10.81 -13.66
C ALA A 40 -5.94 11.01 -13.58
N ASP A 41 -6.62 10.10 -12.90
CA ASP A 41 -8.06 10.20 -12.64
C ASP A 41 -8.41 9.62 -11.27
N THR A 42 -9.35 10.22 -10.56
CA THR A 42 -9.85 9.72 -9.26
C THR A 42 -11.32 9.41 -9.40
N VAL A 43 -11.70 8.16 -9.15
CA VAL A 43 -12.99 7.60 -9.56
C VAL A 43 -13.56 6.67 -8.51
N GLU A 44 -14.88 6.52 -8.54
CA GLU A 44 -15.53 5.42 -7.84
C GLU A 44 -15.22 4.08 -8.51
N TYR A 45 -15.01 3.04 -7.71
CA TYR A 45 -14.75 1.69 -8.20
C TYR A 45 -15.67 0.66 -7.58
N LYS A 46 -15.77 -0.49 -8.26
CA LYS A 46 -16.35 -1.71 -7.71
C LYS A 46 -15.32 -2.82 -7.68
N MET A 47 -15.28 -3.54 -6.57
CA MET A 47 -14.42 -4.69 -6.37
C MET A 47 -15.26 -5.90 -5.99
N VAL A 48 -15.05 -7.02 -6.68
CA VAL A 48 -15.70 -8.30 -6.41
C VAL A 48 -14.62 -9.35 -6.15
N VAL A 49 -14.65 -9.98 -4.98
CA VAL A 49 -13.80 -11.13 -4.67
C VAL A 49 -14.43 -12.36 -5.30
N VAL A 50 -13.77 -12.96 -6.29
CA VAL A 50 -14.27 -14.17 -6.98
C VAL A 50 -13.92 -15.42 -6.18
N ARG A 51 -12.69 -15.46 -5.68
CA ARG A 51 -12.15 -16.46 -4.75
C ARG A 51 -10.89 -15.89 -4.10
N ASP A 52 -10.30 -16.59 -3.15
CA ASP A 52 -9.06 -16.15 -2.52
C ASP A 52 -7.96 -15.89 -3.55
N GLY A 53 -7.39 -14.69 -3.47
CA GLY A 53 -6.34 -14.23 -4.39
C GLY A 53 -6.82 -13.79 -5.77
N LEU A 54 -8.12 -13.91 -6.12
CA LEU A 54 -8.66 -13.52 -7.42
C LEU A 54 -9.76 -12.48 -7.28
N VAL A 55 -9.53 -11.29 -7.84
CA VAL A 55 -10.39 -10.13 -7.66
C VAL A 55 -10.76 -9.53 -9.02
N VAL A 56 -12.02 -9.15 -9.19
CA VAL A 56 -12.44 -8.28 -10.30
C VAL A 56 -12.52 -6.85 -9.79
N LEU A 57 -11.81 -5.93 -10.43
CA LEU A 57 -11.80 -4.50 -10.12
C LEU A 57 -12.27 -3.74 -11.36
N SER A 58 -13.22 -2.83 -11.20
CA SER A 58 -13.78 -2.08 -12.34
C SER A 58 -14.17 -0.66 -11.97
N TRP A 59 -14.08 0.24 -12.95
CA TRP A 59 -14.54 1.62 -12.85
C TRP A 59 -14.81 2.20 -14.24
N GLN A 60 -15.38 3.41 -14.26
CA GLN A 60 -15.44 4.26 -15.43
C GLN A 60 -14.66 5.55 -15.15
N GLU A 61 -13.76 5.92 -16.05
CA GLU A 61 -13.03 7.19 -16.01
C GLU A 61 -13.96 8.36 -16.36
N HIS A 62 -13.63 9.56 -15.88
CA HIS A 62 -14.39 10.77 -16.18
C HIS A 62 -14.45 11.08 -17.69
N ILE A 63 -13.43 10.66 -18.44
CA ILE A 63 -13.41 10.79 -19.90
C ILE A 63 -14.33 9.80 -20.63
N GLY A 64 -14.96 8.88 -19.89
CA GLY A 64 -15.96 7.92 -20.39
C GLY A 64 -15.44 6.51 -20.64
N SER A 65 -14.12 6.28 -20.57
CA SER A 65 -13.52 4.94 -20.73
C SER A 65 -13.94 4.01 -19.60
N THR A 66 -14.24 2.75 -19.91
CA THR A 66 -14.54 1.74 -18.87
C THR A 66 -13.40 0.75 -18.74
N ILE A 67 -13.00 0.46 -17.51
CA ILE A 67 -11.87 -0.42 -17.20
C ILE A 67 -12.37 -1.59 -16.35
N VAL A 68 -11.95 -2.79 -16.71
CA VAL A 68 -12.13 -4.01 -15.91
C VAL A 68 -10.81 -4.75 -15.80
N HIS A 69 -10.34 -4.97 -14.59
CA HIS A 69 -9.24 -5.87 -14.28
C HIS A 69 -9.75 -7.16 -13.64
N VAL A 70 -9.20 -8.28 -14.07
CA VAL A 70 -9.16 -9.53 -13.32
C VAL A 70 -7.75 -9.66 -12.76
N LEU A 71 -7.62 -9.52 -11.44
CA LEU A 71 -6.36 -9.49 -10.72
C LEU A 71 -6.14 -10.84 -10.04
N ASP A 72 -5.21 -11.63 -10.56
CA ASP A 72 -4.64 -12.79 -9.87
C ASP A 72 -3.47 -12.31 -8.99
N LEU A 73 -3.78 -12.05 -7.73
CA LEU A 73 -2.85 -11.53 -6.73
C LEU A 73 -1.84 -12.58 -6.24
N ILE A 74 -2.09 -13.87 -6.48
CA ILE A 74 -1.15 -14.95 -6.13
C ILE A 74 -0.15 -15.14 -7.27
N GLY A 75 -0.65 -15.18 -8.51
CA GLY A 75 0.17 -15.28 -9.71
C GLY A 75 0.85 -13.97 -10.13
N ASN A 76 0.51 -12.85 -9.48
CA ASN A 76 0.93 -11.49 -9.85
C ASN A 76 0.60 -11.13 -11.31
N GLN A 77 -0.59 -11.51 -11.77
CA GLN A 77 -1.06 -11.30 -13.14
C GLN A 77 -2.35 -10.49 -13.19
N ALA A 78 -2.42 -9.53 -14.10
CA ALA A 78 -3.62 -8.76 -14.40
C ALA A 78 -4.08 -9.05 -15.83
N TYR A 79 -5.35 -9.41 -15.98
CA TYR A 79 -6.05 -9.43 -17.28
C TYR A 79 -6.97 -8.23 -17.33
N THR A 80 -6.79 -7.36 -18.31
CA THR A 80 -7.44 -6.04 -18.33
C THR A 80 -8.19 -5.83 -19.62
N PHE A 81 -9.40 -5.32 -19.48
CA PHE A 81 -10.28 -4.98 -20.57
C PHE A 81 -10.58 -3.50 -20.49
N VAL A 82 -10.33 -2.79 -21.59
CA VAL A 82 -10.58 -1.36 -21.68
C VAL A 82 -11.48 -1.10 -22.86
N THR A 83 -12.56 -0.37 -22.62
CA THR A 83 -13.42 0.21 -23.67
C THR A 83 -13.15 1.70 -23.66
N PRO A 84 -12.35 2.23 -24.60
CA PRO A 84 -12.11 3.67 -24.69
C PRO A 84 -13.41 4.42 -24.97
N ALA A 85 -13.50 5.68 -24.53
CA ALA A 85 -14.69 6.52 -24.77
C ALA A 85 -15.06 6.67 -26.26
N ARG A 86 -14.07 6.60 -27.16
CA ARG A 86 -14.26 6.65 -28.62
C ARG A 86 -14.66 5.31 -29.24
N GLY A 87 -14.91 4.28 -28.43
CA GLY A 87 -15.18 2.92 -28.87
C GLY A 87 -13.92 2.07 -29.05
N GLY A 88 -14.14 0.81 -29.45
CA GLY A 88 -13.11 -0.22 -29.50
C GLY A 88 -13.08 -1.07 -28.22
N PHE A 89 -12.24 -2.11 -28.22
CA PHE A 89 -12.12 -3.02 -27.08
C PHE A 89 -10.71 -3.60 -26.99
N MET A 90 -9.97 -3.14 -26.00
CA MET A 90 -8.59 -3.55 -25.74
C MET A 90 -8.55 -4.70 -24.75
N ARG A 91 -7.64 -5.66 -24.98
CA ARG A 91 -7.37 -6.79 -24.09
C ARG A 91 -5.89 -6.79 -23.77
N LEU A 92 -5.56 -6.60 -22.50
CA LEU A 92 -4.19 -6.46 -22.04
C LEU A 92 -3.89 -7.53 -20.98
N ASN A 93 -2.64 -7.98 -20.96
CA ASN A 93 -2.10 -8.80 -19.88
C ASN A 93 -0.86 -8.09 -19.31
N GLY A 94 -0.80 -7.97 -17.99
CA GLY A 94 0.28 -7.27 -17.31
C GLY A 94 0.68 -7.91 -16.00
N ARG A 95 1.83 -7.49 -15.48
CA ARG A 95 2.39 -7.96 -14.20
C ARG A 95 1.99 -7.05 -13.06
N ILE A 96 1.52 -7.63 -11.96
CA ILE A 96 1.14 -6.92 -10.76
C ILE A 96 2.35 -6.73 -9.84
N SER A 97 2.52 -5.51 -9.32
CA SER A 97 3.35 -5.20 -8.17
C SER A 97 2.51 -4.53 -7.10
N LEU A 98 2.52 -5.07 -5.88
CA LEU A 98 1.78 -4.52 -4.74
C LEU A 98 2.75 -3.87 -3.76
N ASN A 99 2.57 -2.58 -3.54
CA ASN A 99 3.33 -1.80 -2.59
C ASN A 99 2.39 -1.15 -1.56
N LEU A 100 2.86 -0.93 -0.35
CA LEU A 100 2.15 -0.02 0.56
C LEU A 100 2.63 1.39 0.26
N GLN A 101 1.73 2.37 0.18
CA GLN A 101 2.17 3.75 0.24
C GLN A 101 2.81 3.96 1.61
N PRO A 102 4.04 4.49 1.69
CA PRO A 102 4.59 4.93 2.97
C PRO A 102 3.61 5.95 3.52
N ASN A 103 3.07 5.69 4.72
CA ASN A 103 2.18 6.63 5.38
C ASN A 103 2.87 8.01 5.39
N ARG A 104 2.18 9.09 5.02
CA ARG A 104 2.80 10.43 4.81
C ARG A 104 3.60 10.91 6.04
N MET A 105 3.27 10.40 7.23
CA MET A 105 4.01 10.63 8.48
C MET A 105 5.40 9.96 8.56
N VAL A 106 5.65 8.89 7.81
CA VAL A 106 6.96 8.21 7.72
C VAL A 106 7.93 9.00 6.83
N GLN A 107 7.40 9.73 5.84
CA GLN A 107 8.22 10.49 4.90
C GLN A 107 8.80 11.78 5.53
N GLU A 108 8.09 12.42 6.46
CA GLU A 108 8.65 13.56 7.21
C GLU A 108 9.75 13.15 8.19
N ARG A 109 9.65 11.98 8.83
CA ARG A 109 10.73 11.45 9.70
C ARG A 109 12.00 11.08 8.95
N GLN A 110 11.90 10.74 7.66
CA GLN A 110 13.07 10.42 6.82
C GLN A 110 13.65 11.65 6.12
N ARG A 111 12.88 12.73 5.94
CA ARG A 111 13.34 13.99 5.33
C ARG A 111 14.08 14.88 6.32
N PHE A 112 13.68 14.87 7.58
CA PHE A 112 14.46 15.44 8.68
C PHE A 112 15.35 14.33 9.27
N GLY A 113 16.40 13.97 8.53
CA GLY A 113 17.47 13.16 9.06
C GLY A 113 17.86 13.69 10.44
N CYS A 114 17.94 12.80 11.43
CA CYS A 114 18.36 13.11 12.78
C CYS A 114 19.73 13.81 12.78
N ARG A 115 19.74 15.13 12.68
CA ARG A 115 20.83 15.97 13.14
C ARG A 115 20.49 16.36 14.57
N CYS A 116 20.63 15.39 15.47
CA CYS A 116 20.67 15.69 16.89
C CYS A 116 22.08 16.23 17.18
N GLU A 117 22.27 17.55 17.12
CA GLU A 117 23.50 18.20 17.63
C GLU A 117 23.63 18.10 19.16
N LEU A 118 22.66 17.48 19.85
CA LEU A 118 22.63 17.28 21.31
C LEU A 118 23.15 15.90 21.76
N CYS A 119 23.59 15.02 20.86
CA CYS A 119 24.22 13.74 21.22
C CYS A 119 25.75 13.74 21.07
N ARG A 120 26.43 14.84 21.42
CA ARG A 120 27.88 14.79 21.69
C ARG A 120 28.10 14.20 23.08
N GLY A 121 28.29 12.88 23.12
CA GLY A 121 28.81 12.19 24.30
C GLY A 121 27.74 11.48 25.11
N ARG A 122 27.33 10.30 24.64
CA ARG A 122 27.00 9.15 25.50
C ARG A 122 27.04 7.91 24.61
N SER A 123 27.97 7.00 24.91
CA SER A 123 28.10 5.72 24.24
C SER A 123 26.82 4.91 24.41
N TRP A 124 26.28 4.40 23.31
CA TRP A 124 25.24 3.37 23.36
C TRP A 124 25.94 2.02 23.29
N ASN A 125 25.97 1.29 24.42
CA ASN A 125 26.34 -0.12 24.42
C ASN A 125 25.22 -0.93 23.78
N SER A 126 25.57 -1.67 22.73
CA SER A 126 24.73 -2.65 22.06
C SER A 126 24.62 -3.93 22.88
N SER A 127 23.43 -4.20 23.43
CA SER A 127 23.05 -5.54 23.91
C SER A 127 21.53 -5.71 23.84
N PHE A 128 21.00 -6.04 22.67
CA PHE A 128 19.67 -6.66 22.58
C PHE A 128 19.87 -8.17 22.45
N GLY A 129 19.92 -8.83 23.61
CA GLY A 129 19.73 -10.27 23.77
C GLY A 129 18.29 -10.52 24.19
N ASN A 130 17.69 -11.55 23.57
CA ASN A 130 16.39 -12.13 23.90
C ASN A 130 16.23 -12.36 25.41
N GLU A 131 15.01 -12.18 25.93
CA GLU A 131 14.32 -13.25 26.68
C GLU A 131 12.85 -12.88 26.97
N PHE A 132 11.96 -13.71 26.43
CA PHE A 132 10.62 -13.96 26.95
C PHE A 132 10.76 -14.66 28.30
N HIS A 133 10.03 -14.22 29.34
CA HIS A 133 9.15 -15.09 30.14
C HIS A 133 8.49 -14.37 31.34
N SER A 134 7.15 -14.38 31.32
CA SER A 134 6.20 -14.72 32.39
C SER A 134 6.54 -14.48 33.88
N GLY A 135 5.54 -13.96 34.60
CA GLY A 135 5.23 -14.45 35.96
C GLY A 135 4.86 -13.39 36.98
N ALA A 136 3.64 -13.47 37.51
CA ALA A 136 3.06 -12.60 38.52
C ALA A 136 3.41 -13.03 39.97
N ALA A 137 3.42 -12.06 40.89
CA ALA A 137 3.06 -12.08 42.34
C ALA A 137 3.68 -10.82 42.98
N GLY A 138 3.11 -10.03 43.89
CA GLY A 138 2.06 -10.30 44.86
C GLY A 138 2.60 -10.02 46.28
N THR A 139 2.26 -8.84 46.85
CA THR A 139 2.16 -8.46 48.29
C THR A 139 3.39 -8.46 49.23
N GLY A 140 3.46 -7.46 50.12
CA GLY A 140 4.15 -7.56 51.41
C GLY A 140 4.70 -6.26 52.03
N HIS A 141 3.98 -5.70 53.01
CA HIS A 141 4.39 -4.62 53.92
C HIS A 141 5.33 -5.13 55.03
N SER A 142 6.27 -4.30 55.53
CA SER A 142 6.50 -4.11 56.98
C SER A 142 7.60 -3.08 57.30
N THR A 143 7.30 -2.26 58.30
CA THR A 143 8.04 -1.13 58.88
C THR A 143 9.17 -1.53 59.84
N HIS A 144 10.17 -0.65 59.97
CA HIS A 144 11.33 -0.73 60.85
C HIS A 144 11.01 -0.44 62.33
N SER A 145 11.55 -1.28 63.23
CA SER A 145 11.88 -1.05 64.65
C SER A 145 12.96 0.05 64.77
N GLY A 146 13.14 0.85 65.83
CA GLY A 146 12.91 0.68 67.26
C GLY A 146 14.24 0.94 68.00
N LEU A 147 14.21 1.85 69.00
CA LEU A 147 15.28 2.41 69.86
C LEU A 147 15.90 3.73 69.40
#